data_AF-A0A2V5WGB7-F1
#
_entry.id   AF-A0A2V5WGB7-F1
#
_cell.length_a   1.000
_cell.length_b   1.000
_cell.length_c   1.000
_cell.angle_alpha   90.00
_cell.angle_beta   90.00
_cell.angle_gamma   90.00
#
_symmetry.space_group_name_H-M   'P 1'
#
loop_
_entity.id
_entity.type
_entity.pdbx_description
1 polymer ?
#
loop_
_entity_poly.entity_id
_entity_poly.type
_entity_poly.pdbx_seq_one_letter_code
_entity_poly.pdbx_strand_id
1 'polypeptide(L)' 'MHVNQRIQKNEFPFIEPVIADKRLLWPDTLSWGPNGQLYVTASQIENMPRFNNGKSTRTEPYKLWKVIGLGKSD' A
#
# COMPACT_ATOMS: atom_id res chain seq x y z
N MET A 1 -1.66 -20.69 44.73
CA MET A 1 -1.90 -19.59 43.77
C MET A 1 -1.45 -20.05 42.39
N HIS A 2 -2.38 -20.32 41.49
CA HIS A 2 -2.09 -20.59 40.08
C HIS A 2 -2.72 -19.46 39.28
N VAL A 3 -1.89 -18.61 38.68
CA VAL A 3 -2.34 -17.55 37.77
C VAL A 3 -2.56 -18.20 36.41
N ASN A 4 -3.81 -18.33 36.00
CA ASN A 4 -4.14 -18.65 34.61
C ASN A 4 -3.97 -17.37 33.78
N GLN A 5 -2.80 -17.17 33.18
CA GLN A 5 -2.67 -16.23 32.06
C GLN A 5 -3.49 -16.79 30.89
N ARG A 6 -4.70 -16.25 30.70
CA ARG A 6 -5.40 -16.34 29.42
C ARG A 6 -4.58 -15.53 28.41
N ILE A 7 -3.83 -16.21 27.56
CA ILE A 7 -3.29 -15.61 26.33
C ILE A 7 -4.50 -15.12 25.53
N GLN A 8 -4.68 -13.79 25.40
CA GLN A 8 -5.71 -13.22 24.55
C GLN A 8 -5.32 -13.49 23.08
N LYS A 9 -5.95 -14.49 22.46
CA LYS A 9 -5.99 -14.62 21.01
C LYS A 9 -6.75 -13.40 20.45
N ASN A 10 -6.04 -12.42 19.88
CA ASN A 10 -6.43 -11.54 18.76
C ASN A 10 -5.78 -10.14 18.83
N GLU A 11 -4.46 -10.04 18.87
CA GLU A 11 -3.76 -8.74 18.80
C GLU A 11 -3.16 -8.47 17.41
N PHE A 12 -3.97 -8.57 16.36
CA PHE A 12 -3.62 -7.94 15.08
C PHE A 12 -4.62 -6.83 14.80
N PRO A 13 -4.16 -5.59 14.52
CA PRO A 13 -5.06 -4.51 14.18
C PRO A 13 -5.90 -4.90 12.96
N PHE A 14 -7.16 -4.48 12.94
CA PHE A 14 -8.02 -4.61 11.78
C PHE A 14 -7.37 -3.87 10.59
N ILE A 15 -7.18 -4.57 9.47
CA ILE A 15 -6.64 -4.01 8.24
C ILE A 15 -7.81 -3.76 7.29
N GLU A 16 -7.97 -2.51 6.85
CA GLU A 16 -8.96 -2.13 5.85
C GLU A 16 -8.34 -1.52 4.59
N PRO A 17 -8.95 -1.75 3.41
CA PRO A 17 -8.50 -1.12 2.18
C PRO A 17 -8.81 0.38 2.19
N VAL A 18 -7.78 1.21 2.11
CA VAL A 18 -7.90 2.68 2.06
C VAL A 18 -8.19 3.19 0.64
N ILE A 19 -7.67 2.51 -0.38
CA ILE A 19 -7.92 2.80 -1.80
C ILE A 19 -7.72 1.52 -2.62
N ALA A 20 -8.56 1.35 -3.66
CA ALA A 20 -8.38 0.32 -4.68
C ALA A 20 -8.58 0.97 -6.05
N ASP A 21 -7.52 1.02 -6.86
CA ASP A 21 -7.57 1.59 -8.20
C ASP A 21 -6.57 0.89 -9.13
N LYS A 22 -7.02 0.50 -10.32
CA LYS A 22 -6.20 -0.19 -11.33
C LYS A 22 -4.99 0.60 -11.83
N ARG A 23 -4.95 1.91 -11.58
CA ARG A 23 -3.84 2.81 -11.93
C ARG A 23 -2.68 2.71 -10.94
N LEU A 24 -2.90 2.12 -9.75
CA LEU A 24 -1.88 1.88 -8.74
C LEU A 24 -1.14 0.58 -9.05
N LEU A 25 -0.42 0.57 -10.17
CA LEU A 25 0.41 -0.56 -10.61
C LEU A 25 1.66 -0.66 -9.71
N TRP A 26 1.60 -1.59 -8.76
CA TRP A 26 2.57 -1.82 -7.69
C TRP A 26 2.95 -0.55 -6.92
N PRO A 27 2.12 -0.14 -5.95
CA PRO A 27 2.44 1.00 -5.10
C PRO A 27 3.57 0.63 -4.14
N ASP A 28 4.74 1.24 -4.32
CA ASP A 28 5.97 0.87 -3.60
C ASP A 28 6.43 1.92 -2.59
N THR A 29 6.15 3.20 -2.84
CA THR A 29 6.46 4.30 -1.91
C THR A 29 5.20 5.04 -1.53
N LEU A 30 5.06 5.31 -0.22
CA LEU A 30 3.95 6.04 0.36
C LEU A 30 4.50 7.19 1.22
N SER A 31 3.89 8.37 1.13
CA SER A 31 4.24 9.51 1.97
C SER A 31 3.03 10.39 2.28
N TRP A 32 2.89 10.80 3.54
CA TRP A 32 1.85 11.75 3.93
C TRP A 32 2.28 13.18 3.66
N GLY A 33 1.41 13.94 2.98
CA GLY A 33 1.53 15.38 2.84
C GLY A 33 1.07 16.11 4.11
N PRO A 34 1.46 17.40 4.27
CA PRO A 34 1.15 18.19 5.47
C PRO A 34 -0.35 18.37 5.72
N ASN A 35 -1.17 18.24 4.69
CA ASN A 35 -2.61 18.47 4.73
C ASN A 35 -3.42 17.16 4.61
N GLY A 36 -2.86 16.02 5.03
CA GLY A 36 -3.57 14.74 5.09
C GLY A 36 -3.79 14.05 3.74
N GLN A 37 -3.02 14.41 2.71
CA GLN A 37 -3.01 13.67 1.44
C GLN A 37 -1.99 12.55 1.50
N LEU A 38 -2.30 11.43 0.84
CA LEU A 38 -1.35 10.34 0.67
C LEU A 38 -0.76 10.41 -0.73
N TYR A 39 0.56 10.54 -0.82
CA TYR A 39 1.31 10.45 -2.07
C TYR A 39 1.76 9.01 -2.28
N VAL A 40 1.56 8.49 -3.49
CA VAL A 40 1.83 7.09 -3.84
C VAL A 40 2.54 7.02 -5.19
N THR A 41 3.72 6.40 -5.26
CA THR A 41 4.36 6.07 -6.54
C THR A 41 3.82 4.76 -7.09
N ALA A 42 3.67 4.64 -8.40
CA ALA A 42 3.31 3.41 -9.09
C ALA A 42 4.45 3.01 -10.04
N SER A 43 5.27 2.05 -9.60
CA SER A 43 6.54 1.70 -10.24
C SER A 43 6.45 0.55 -11.24
N GLN A 44 5.29 -0.13 -11.34
CA GLN A 44 5.06 -1.21 -12.28
C GLN A 44 6.11 -2.35 -12.15
N ILE A 45 6.52 -2.70 -10.92
CA ILE A 45 7.54 -3.74 -10.67
C ILE A 45 7.10 -5.10 -11.23
N GLU A 46 5.80 -5.42 -11.18
CA GLU A 46 5.21 -6.60 -11.81
C GLU A 46 5.49 -6.68 -13.30
N ASN A 47 5.80 -5.56 -13.96
CA ASN A 47 6.09 -5.47 -15.39
C ASN A 47 7.59 -5.54 -15.72
N MET A 48 8.45 -5.79 -14.72
CA MET A 48 9.90 -5.96 -14.94
C MET A 48 10.22 -7.30 -15.61
N PRO A 49 11.39 -7.41 -16.31
CA PRO A 49 11.86 -8.67 -16.89
C PRO A 49 11.84 -9.87 -15.94
N ARG A 50 12.16 -9.63 -14.66
CA ARG A 50 12.16 -10.65 -13.59
C ARG A 50 10.79 -11.35 -13.44
N PHE A 51 9.71 -10.66 -13.77
CA PHE A 51 8.33 -11.14 -13.64
C PHE A 51 7.64 -11.37 -15.00
N ASN A 52 8.33 -11.13 -16.13
CA ASN A 52 7.75 -11.19 -17.48
C ASN A 52 8.66 -11.88 -18.49
N ASN A 53 9.10 -13.10 -18.19
CA ASN A 53 9.87 -13.94 -19.12
C ASN A 53 11.10 -13.24 -19.71
N GLY A 54 11.79 -12.43 -18.90
CA GLY A 54 13.00 -11.72 -19.33
C GLY A 54 12.76 -10.45 -20.16
N LYS A 55 11.50 -10.02 -20.38
CA LYS A 55 11.18 -8.80 -21.13
C LYS A 55 10.44 -7.78 -20.27
N SER A 56 10.79 -6.50 -20.37
CA SER A 56 10.06 -5.44 -19.66
C SER A 56 8.80 -5.08 -20.43
N THR A 57 7.65 -5.05 -19.75
CA THR A 57 6.37 -4.55 -20.28
C THR A 57 5.97 -3.20 -19.69
N ARG A 58 6.85 -2.59 -18.90
CA ARG A 58 6.66 -1.26 -18.30
C ARG A 58 6.43 -0.19 -19.38
N THR A 59 5.53 0.74 -19.09
CA THR A 59 5.26 1.89 -19.95
C THR A 59 5.56 3.18 -19.22
N GLU A 60 6.31 4.06 -19.86
CA GLU A 60 6.58 5.40 -19.35
C GLU A 60 5.48 6.41 -19.73
N PRO A 61 5.30 7.49 -18.95
CA PRO A 61 6.03 7.79 -17.71
C PRO A 61 5.46 7.02 -16.51
N TYR A 62 6.33 6.73 -15.52
CA TYR A 62 5.91 6.29 -14.19
C TYR A 62 5.02 7.35 -13.53
N LYS A 63 4.20 6.93 -12.57
CA LYS A 63 3.16 7.79 -11.99
C LYS A 63 3.39 8.05 -10.51
N LEU A 64 3.18 9.30 -10.13
CA LEU A 64 3.00 9.75 -8.76
C LEU A 64 1.53 10.17 -8.62
N TRP A 65 0.83 9.55 -7.69
CA TRP A 65 -0.57 9.84 -7.38
C TRP A 65 -0.64 10.63 -6.08
N LYS A 66 -1.60 11.57 -6.04
CA LYS A 66 -2.01 12.26 -4.82
C LYS A 66 -3.43 11.81 -4.50
N VAL A 67 -3.59 11.06 -3.41
CA VAL A 67 -4.88 10.62 -2.89
C VAL A 67 -5.35 11.64 -1.86
N ILE A 68 -6.61 12.05 -1.99
CA ILE A 68 -7.26 13.07 -1.15
C ILE A 68 -8.55 12.51 -0.57
N GLY A 69 -9.08 13.15 0.46
CA GLY A 69 -10.36 12.74 1.07
C GLY A 69 -10.25 11.47 1.92
N LEU A 70 -9.04 11.05 2.26
CA LEU A 70 -8.84 10.03 3.29
C LEU A 70 -9.15 10.67 4.64
N GLY A 71 -10.22 10.21 5.29
CA GLY A 71 -10.47 10.55 6.68
C GLY A 71 -9.31 10.05 7.52
N LYS A 72 -8.76 10.87 8.41
CA LYS A 72 -7.90 10.34 9.46
C LYS A 72 -8.81 9.48 10.34
N SER A 73 -8.53 8.19 10.44
CA SER A 73 -9.02 7.40 11.56
C SER A 73 -8.39 8.00 12.81
N ASP A 74 -9.23 8.58 13.68
CA ASP A 74 -8.83 9.11 14.99
C ASP A 74 -8.23 8.04 15.90
#